data_AF-A0A939QQ38-F1
#
_entry.id   AF-A0A939QQ38-F1
#
_cell.length_a   1.000
_cell.length_b   1.000
_cell.length_c   1.000
_cell.angle_alpha   90.00
_cell.angle_beta   90.00
_cell.angle_gamma   90.00
#
_symmetry.space_group_name_H-M   'P 1'
#
loop_
_entity.id
_entity.type
_entity.pdbx_description
1 polymer ?
#
loop_
_entity_poly.entity_id
_entity_poly.type
_entity_poly.pdbx_seq_one_letter_code
_entity_poly.pdbx_strand_id
1 'polypeptide(L)'
;MVRRKRPAKLNTAAVDEIVAAAGSFCSALTGNMRHVAPGCDHYQAISVANHATLDAVQKLTGKPAPWIATPPGNGPWCGRSEE
;
A
#
# COMPACT_ATOMS: atom_id res chain seq x y z
N MET A 1 -35.09 -3.53 -14.10
CA MET A 1 -34.15 -4.18 -13.16
C MET A 1 -32.77 -4.18 -13.81
N VAL A 2 -31.85 -3.29 -13.42
CA VAL A 2 -30.50 -3.22 -14.02
C VAL A 2 -29.72 -4.45 -13.54
N ARG A 3 -29.42 -5.39 -14.45
CA ARG A 3 -28.57 -6.54 -14.17
C ARG A 3 -27.16 -6.02 -13.84
N ARG A 4 -26.87 -5.83 -12.56
CA ARG A 4 -25.51 -5.51 -12.08
C ARG A 4 -24.61 -6.65 -12.56
N LYS A 5 -23.76 -6.40 -13.54
CA LYS A 5 -22.68 -7.34 -13.87
C LYS A 5 -21.89 -7.53 -12.57
N ARG A 6 -21.76 -8.77 -12.12
CA ARG A 6 -20.84 -9.07 -11.02
C ARG A 6 -19.47 -8.48 -11.42
N PRO A 7 -18.79 -7.74 -10.54
CA PRO A 7 -17.47 -7.22 -10.85
C PRO A 7 -16.60 -8.41 -11.27
N ALA A 8 -15.95 -8.27 -12.43
CA ALA A 8 -15.06 -9.31 -12.92
C ALA A 8 -13.96 -9.49 -11.86
N LYS A 9 -13.78 -10.74 -11.40
CA LYS A 9 -12.62 -11.03 -10.56
C LYS A 9 -11.38 -10.74 -11.39
N LEU A 10 -10.44 -9.97 -10.82
CA LEU A 10 -9.14 -9.76 -11.44
C LEU A 10 -8.48 -11.12 -11.68
N ASN A 11 -7.85 -11.28 -12.84
CA ASN A 11 -6.99 -12.43 -13.08
C ASN A 11 -5.68 -12.26 -12.28
N THR A 12 -4.91 -13.32 -12.14
CA THR A 12 -3.67 -13.31 -11.34
C THR A 12 -2.68 -12.27 -11.83
N ALA A 13 -2.49 -12.14 -13.16
CA ALA A 13 -1.58 -11.16 -13.74
C ALA A 13 -1.94 -9.72 -13.36
N ALA A 14 -3.23 -9.35 -13.41
CA ALA A 14 -3.69 -8.02 -13.03
C ALA A 14 -3.55 -7.77 -11.52
N VAL A 15 -3.73 -8.81 -10.70
CA VAL A 15 -3.44 -8.72 -9.25
C VAL A 15 -1.96 -8.43 -9.02
N ASP A 16 -1.07 -9.16 -9.70
CA ASP A 16 0.37 -9.01 -9.55
C ASP A 16 0.86 -7.63 -10.03
N GLU A 17 0.28 -7.10 -11.11
CA GLU A 17 0.55 -5.73 -11.59
C GLU A 17 0.12 -4.66 -10.57
N ILE A 18 -1.08 -4.79 -9.98
CA ILE A 18 -1.57 -3.85 -8.95
C ILE A 18 -0.66 -3.88 -7.72
N VAL A 19 -0.28 -5.10 -7.30
CA VAL A 19 0.64 -5.32 -6.19
C VAL A 19 1.98 -4.65 -6.50
N ALA A 20 2.59 -4.91 -7.66
CA ALA A 20 3.85 -4.29 -8.05
C ALA A 20 3.79 -2.75 -8.09
N ALA A 21 2.74 -2.18 -8.69
CA ALA A 21 2.53 -0.74 -8.77
C ALA A 21 2.37 -0.09 -7.39
N ALA A 22 1.62 -0.75 -6.48
CA ALA A 22 1.47 -0.28 -5.11
C ALA A 22 2.78 -0.32 -4.33
N GLY A 23 3.63 -1.34 -4.57
CA GLY A 23 4.97 -1.42 -4.00
C GLY A 23 5.87 -0.26 -4.44
N SER A 24 5.86 0.08 -5.75
CA SER A 24 6.58 1.23 -6.28
C SER A 24 6.08 2.56 -5.70
N PHE A 25 4.77 2.74 -5.63
CA PHE A 25 4.17 3.95 -5.03
C PHE A 25 4.54 4.10 -3.56
N CYS A 26 4.45 3.01 -2.80
CA CYS A 26 4.83 3.03 -1.40
C CYS A 26 6.31 3.40 -1.22
N SER A 27 7.21 2.82 -2.03
CA SER A 27 8.64 3.13 -1.98
C SER A 27 8.92 4.60 -2.28
N ALA A 28 8.19 5.19 -3.23
CA ALA A 28 8.29 6.62 -3.55
C ALA A 28 7.80 7.52 -2.39
N LEU A 29 6.72 7.13 -1.72
CA LEU A 29 6.19 7.85 -0.56
C LEU A 29 7.12 7.73 0.66
N THR A 30 7.53 6.51 1.01
CA THR A 30 8.27 6.23 2.26
C THR A 30 9.76 6.55 2.14
N GLY A 31 10.32 6.61 0.93
CA GLY A 31 11.75 6.88 0.71
C GLY A 31 12.22 8.21 1.32
N ASN A 32 11.33 9.22 1.33
CA ASN A 32 11.61 10.52 1.93
C ASN A 32 11.18 10.63 3.40
N MET A 33 10.28 9.77 3.87
CA MET A 33 9.76 9.82 5.26
C MET A 33 10.85 9.62 6.32
N ARG A 34 11.96 8.93 5.99
CA ARG A 34 13.09 8.74 6.93
C ARG A 34 13.72 10.05 7.41
N HIS A 35 13.52 11.14 6.66
CA HIS A 35 14.07 12.47 6.95
C HIS A 35 13.01 13.41 7.56
N VAL A 36 11.79 12.92 7.75
CA VAL A 36 10.66 13.72 8.22
C VAL A 36 10.31 13.27 9.62
N ALA A 37 10.28 14.20 10.58
CA ALA A 37 9.91 13.89 11.94
C ALA A 37 8.46 13.34 12.01
N PRO A 38 8.18 12.28 12.79
CA PRO A 38 6.85 11.68 12.91
C PRO A 38 5.74 12.65 13.36
N GLY A 39 6.12 13.71 14.07
CA GLY A 39 5.20 14.75 14.55
C GLY A 39 4.89 15.85 13.53
N CYS A 40 5.45 15.78 12.31
CA CYS A 40 5.21 16.79 11.28
C CYS A 40 3.99 16.41 10.41
N ASP A 41 3.24 17.41 9.96
CA ASP A 41 2.03 17.22 9.14
C ASP A 41 2.31 16.46 7.84
N HIS A 42 3.48 16.65 7.24
CA HIS A 42 3.89 15.89 6.04
C HIS A 42 4.02 14.39 6.33
N TYR A 43 4.58 14.03 7.48
CA TYR A 43 4.68 12.62 7.89
C TYR A 43 3.29 12.01 8.07
N GLN A 44 2.39 12.72 8.75
CA GLN A 44 1.03 12.27 8.99
C GLN A 44 0.26 12.10 7.66
N ALA A 45 0.37 13.06 6.75
CA ALA A 45 -0.25 12.99 5.43
C ALA A 45 0.27 11.81 4.60
N ILE A 46 1.59 11.60 4.57
CA ILE A 46 2.19 10.47 3.84
C ILE A 46 1.78 9.13 4.48
N SER A 47 1.76 9.05 5.81
CA SER A 47 1.31 7.87 6.55
C SER A 47 -0.14 7.50 6.19
N VAL A 48 -1.05 8.48 6.18
CA VAL A 48 -2.45 8.28 5.79
C VAL A 48 -2.57 7.81 4.33
N ALA A 49 -1.83 8.44 3.40
CA ALA A 49 -1.83 8.04 2.00
C ALA A 49 -1.31 6.61 1.80
N ASN A 50 -0.28 6.22 2.56
CA ASN A 50 0.22 4.86 2.55
C ASN A 50 -0.85 3.89 3.04
N HIS A 51 -1.46 4.14 4.19
CA HIS A 51 -2.56 3.31 4.72
C HIS A 51 -3.73 3.15 3.74
N ALA A 52 -4.15 4.22 3.07
CA ALA A 52 -5.20 4.17 2.06
C ALA A 52 -4.83 3.28 0.87
N THR A 53 -3.56 3.33 0.44
CA THR A 53 -3.05 2.47 -0.64
C THR A 53 -3.10 1.00 -0.22
N LEU A 54 -2.69 0.69 1.00
CA LEU A 54 -2.67 -0.68 1.52
C LEU A 54 -4.09 -1.26 1.62
N ASP A 55 -5.03 -0.47 2.15
CA ASP A 55 -6.44 -0.84 2.22
C ASP A 55 -7.04 -1.06 0.82
N ALA A 56 -6.67 -0.24 -0.16
CA ALA A 56 -7.07 -0.42 -1.55
C ALA A 56 -6.53 -1.74 -2.15
N VAL A 57 -5.24 -2.06 -1.93
CA VAL A 57 -4.64 -3.34 -2.39
C VAL A 57 -5.36 -4.53 -1.77
N GLN A 58 -5.60 -4.51 -0.46
CA GLN A 58 -6.32 -5.59 0.22
C GLN A 58 -7.75 -5.75 -0.32
N LYS A 59 -8.47 -4.65 -0.56
CA LYS A 59 -9.84 -4.66 -1.10
C LYS A 59 -9.91 -5.15 -2.55
N LEU A 60 -8.93 -4.79 -3.38
CA LEU A 60 -8.91 -5.15 -4.80
C LEU A 60 -8.42 -6.59 -5.03
N THR A 61 -7.39 -7.01 -4.30
CA THR A 61 -6.70 -8.28 -4.54
C THR A 61 -7.12 -9.39 -3.59
N GLY A 62 -7.72 -9.05 -2.45
CA GLY A 62 -8.03 -9.98 -1.35
C GLY A 62 -6.81 -10.45 -0.57
N LYS A 63 -5.61 -9.93 -0.87
CA LYS A 63 -4.35 -10.32 -0.22
C LYS A 63 -3.67 -9.10 0.42
N PRO A 64 -3.02 -9.27 1.60
CA PRO A 64 -2.22 -8.21 2.18
C PRO A 64 -0.95 -8.00 1.34
N ALA A 65 -0.46 -6.76 1.27
CA ALA A 65 0.75 -6.48 0.51
C ALA A 65 1.97 -7.07 1.25
N PRO A 66 2.82 -7.89 0.60
CA PRO A 66 3.84 -8.71 1.27
C PRO A 66 5.04 -7.93 1.83
N TRP A 67 5.29 -6.70 1.37
CA TRP A 67 6.42 -5.86 1.79
C TRP A 67 6.09 -4.91 2.97
N ILE A 68 4.96 -5.11 3.64
CA ILE A 68 4.57 -4.25 4.76
C ILE A 68 5.24 -4.77 6.03
N ALA A 69 6.19 -4.00 6.53
CA ALA A 69 6.65 -4.10 7.91
C ALA A 69 6.16 -2.85 8.65
N THR A 70 5.47 -3.02 9.78
CA THR A 70 5.28 -1.94 10.76
C THR A 70 6.42 -2.04 11.78
N PRO A 71 7.55 -1.34 11.59
CA PRO A 71 8.51 -1.18 12.68
C PRO A 71 7.81 -0.50 13.87
N PRO A 72 8.05 -0.94 15.11
CA PRO A 72 7.44 -0.31 16.27
C PRO A 72 7.82 1.18 16.36
N GLY A 73 6.83 2.06 16.51
CA GLY A 73 7.01 3.50 16.70
C GLY A 73 7.23 4.34 15.42
N ASN A 74 7.42 3.69 14.28
CA ASN A 74 7.50 4.34 12.97
C ASN A 74 6.33 3.79 12.15
N GLY A 75 5.50 4.67 11.60
CA GLY A 75 4.33 4.31 10.79
C GLY A 75 4.64 3.33 9.64
N PRO A 76 3.61 2.94 8.87
CA PRO A 76 3.72 1.85 7.91
C PRO A 76 4.92 2.05 6.97
N TRP A 77 5.83 1.08 6.99
CA TRP A 77 7.08 1.12 6.26
C TRP A 77 7.05 0.07 5.15
N CYS A 78 7.48 0.46 3.96
CA CYS A 78 7.71 -0.49 2.88
C CYS A 78 9.16 -0.96 2.99
N GLY A 79 9.36 -1.93 3.88
CA GLY A 79 10.61 -2.65 4.00
C GLY A 79 10.68 -3.70 2.90
N ARG A 80 11.85 -3.90 2.32
CA ARG A 80 12.11 -5.16 1.61
C ARG A 80 11.90 -6.28 2.63
N SER A 81 11.11 -7.29 2.29
CA SER A 81 11.27 -8.61 2.91
C SER A 81 12.70 -9.03 2.55
N GLU A 82 13.69 -8.67 3.37
CA GLU A 82 15.02 -9.24 3.25
C GLU A 82 14.88 -10.70 3.68
N GLU A 83 15.05 -11.56 2.68
CA GLU A 83 15.38 -12.97 2.82
C GLU A 83 16.72 -13.13 3.57
#